data_AF-A0AAU1WY20-F1
#
_entry.id   AF-A0AAU1WY20-F1
#
_cell.length_a   1.000
_cell.length_b   1.000
_cell.length_c   1.000
_cell.angle_alpha   90.00
_cell.angle_beta   90.00
_cell.angle_gamma   90.00
#
_symmetry.space_group_name_H-M   'P 1'
#
loop_
_entity.id
_entity.type
_entity.pdbx_description
1 polymer ?
#
loop_
_entity_poly.entity_id
_entity_poly.type
_entity_poly.pdbx_seq_one_letter_code
_entity_poly.pdbx_strand_id
1 'polypeptide(L)'
;MPSVPPRVAALAGMLAAATGTEPRVTRAPGAVRVEAPLPSPLSNALHSTILMTLAHGDRFGHEVGADGIARVWAEIDHPAPTRKSTDMAEPADPGAPGDTEYRTLITHTSECAACRSDRAECAIADRLSRAWRAARQ
;
A
#
# COMPACT_ATOMS: atom_id res chain seq x y z
N MET A 1 7.29 -11.72 -21.21
CA MET A 1 5.96 -11.19 -20.84
C MET A 1 6.00 -10.91 -19.34
N PRO A 2 5.75 -9.68 -18.86
CA PRO A 2 5.77 -9.41 -17.43
C PRO A 2 4.59 -10.13 -16.76
N SER A 3 4.88 -11.17 -15.96
CA SER A 3 3.87 -11.97 -15.25
C SER A 3 2.96 -11.08 -14.41
N VAL A 4 1.65 -11.30 -14.51
CA VAL A 4 0.68 -10.68 -13.61
C VAL A 4 0.92 -11.28 -12.21
N PRO A 5 1.04 -10.47 -11.15
CA PRO A 5 1.20 -11.01 -9.80
C PRO A 5 0.08 -12.01 -9.47
N PRO A 6 0.35 -13.14 -8.78
CA PRO A 6 -0.66 -14.17 -8.49
C PRO A 6 -1.92 -13.61 -7.83
N ARG A 7 -1.74 -12.61 -6.95
CA ARG A 7 -2.84 -11.90 -6.27
C ARG A 7 -3.76 -11.16 -7.25
N VAL A 8 -3.20 -10.52 -8.28
CA VAL A 8 -3.99 -9.82 -9.31
C VAL A 8 -4.77 -10.81 -10.16
N ALA A 9 -4.15 -11.93 -10.55
CA ALA A 9 -4.84 -12.97 -11.32
C ALA A 9 -5.97 -13.63 -10.52
N ALA A 10 -5.75 -13.91 -9.23
CA ALA A 10 -6.78 -14.42 -8.33
C ALA A 10 -7.94 -13.43 -8.17
N LEU A 11 -7.64 -12.14 -7.95
CA LEU A 11 -8.65 -11.09 -7.83
C LEU A 11 -9.49 -10.96 -9.10
N ALA A 12 -8.85 -10.96 -10.28
CA ALA A 12 -9.56 -10.96 -11.56
C ALA A 12 -10.47 -12.19 -11.70
N GLY A 13 -9.97 -13.40 -11.40
CA GLY A 13 -10.79 -14.61 -11.45
C GLY A 13 -12.00 -14.57 -10.53
N MET A 14 -11.84 -14.10 -9.29
CA MET A 14 -12.95 -13.95 -8.34
C MET A 14 -13.95 -12.89 -8.79
N LEU A 15 -13.46 -11.76 -9.34
CA LEU A 15 -14.33 -10.70 -9.80
C LEU A 15 -15.14 -11.14 -11.02
N ALA A 16 -14.50 -11.85 -11.97
CA ALA A 16 -15.18 -12.44 -13.11
C ALA A 16 -16.27 -13.44 -12.70
N ALA A 17 -15.97 -14.30 -11.72
CA ALA A 17 -16.93 -15.27 -11.19
C ALA A 17 -18.10 -14.59 -10.47
N ALA A 18 -17.84 -13.49 -9.76
CA ALA A 18 -18.87 -12.74 -9.06
C ALA A 18 -19.77 -11.97 -10.03
N THR A 19 -19.19 -11.20 -10.95
CA THR A 19 -19.96 -10.30 -11.83
C THR A 19 -20.49 -10.96 -13.10
N GLY A 20 -19.93 -12.11 -13.49
CA GLY A 20 -20.19 -12.73 -14.79
C GLY A 20 -19.65 -11.92 -15.97
N THR A 21 -18.76 -10.95 -15.70
CA THR A 21 -18.19 -10.04 -16.70
C THR A 21 -16.68 -10.13 -16.71
N GLU A 22 -16.06 -9.91 -17.87
CA GLU A 22 -14.61 -9.93 -18.00
C GLU A 22 -13.98 -8.71 -17.29
N PRO A 23 -13.15 -8.90 -16.26
CA PRO A 23 -12.49 -7.80 -15.57
C PRO A 23 -11.36 -7.21 -16.42
N ARG A 24 -11.21 -5.90 -16.35
CA ARG A 24 -10.08 -5.18 -16.95
C ARG A 24 -8.99 -5.02 -15.90
N VAL A 25 -7.75 -5.31 -16.31
CA VAL A 25 -6.56 -5.14 -15.47
C VAL A 25 -5.72 -4.00 -16.03
N THR A 26 -5.63 -2.91 -15.26
CA THR A 26 -4.88 -1.70 -15.63
C THR A 26 -3.71 -1.55 -14.67
N ARG A 27 -2.50 -1.44 -15.23
CA ARG A 27 -1.28 -1.20 -14.43
C ARG A 27 -1.05 0.31 -14.32
N ALA A 28 -0.89 0.79 -13.09
CA ALA A 28 -0.46 2.15 -12.79
C ALA A 28 0.90 2.12 -12.04
N PRO A 29 1.63 3.24 -11.97
CA PRO A 29 2.81 3.30 -11.11
C PRO A 29 2.43 3.03 -9.64
N GLY A 30 2.96 1.96 -9.05
CA GLY A 30 2.74 1.62 -7.63
C GLY A 30 1.47 0.81 -7.32
N ALA A 31 0.56 0.63 -8.28
CA ALA A 31 -0.61 -0.23 -8.08
C ALA A 31 -1.05 -0.94 -9.37
N VAL A 32 -1.75 -2.06 -9.21
CA VAL A 32 -2.49 -2.71 -10.29
C VAL A 32 -3.96 -2.66 -9.94
N ARG A 33 -4.76 -2.02 -10.80
CA ARG A 33 -6.21 -1.91 -10.67
C ARG A 33 -6.88 -3.03 -11.45
N VAL A 34 -7.81 -3.73 -10.79
CA VAL A 34 -8.71 -4.71 -11.40
C VAL A 34 -10.11 -4.15 -11.30
N GLU A 35 -10.79 -3.98 -12.42
CA GLU A 35 -12.13 -3.39 -12.48
C GLU A 35 -13.08 -4.26 -13.29
N ALA A 36 -14.36 -4.27 -12.92
CA ALA A 36 -15.39 -4.99 -13.66
C ALA A 36 -16.70 -4.20 -13.69
N PRO A 37 -17.48 -4.28 -14.79
CA PRO A 37 -18.85 -3.78 -14.81
C PRO A 37 -19.69 -4.45 -13.72
N LEU A 38 -20.43 -3.63 -12.98
CA LEU A 38 -21.36 -4.07 -11.97
C LEU A 38 -22.64 -4.57 -12.65
N PRO A 39 -23.06 -5.83 -12.43
CA PRO A 39 -24.28 -6.34 -13.02
C PRO A 39 -25.51 -5.64 -12.46
N SER A 40 -26.53 -5.46 -13.31
CA SER A 40 -27.85 -4.96 -12.93
C SER A 40 -28.91 -5.93 -13.45
N PRO A 41 -29.84 -6.44 -12.62
CA PRO A 41 -30.04 -6.11 -11.20
C PRO A 41 -29.06 -6.81 -10.25
N LEU A 42 -28.83 -6.21 -9.08
CA LEU A 42 -27.86 -6.69 -8.08
C LEU A 42 -28.58 -7.25 -6.84
N SER A 43 -28.52 -8.56 -6.64
CA SER A 43 -29.10 -9.19 -5.45
C SER A 43 -28.23 -8.95 -4.22
N ASN A 44 -28.80 -9.05 -3.00
CA ASN A 44 -28.02 -8.90 -1.77
C ASN A 44 -26.89 -9.94 -1.64
N ALA A 45 -27.13 -11.18 -2.08
CA ALA A 45 -26.10 -12.22 -2.07
C ALA A 45 -24.96 -11.87 -3.03
N LEU A 46 -25.29 -11.39 -4.24
CA LEU A 46 -24.30 -10.95 -5.21
C LEU A 46 -23.52 -9.73 -4.71
N HIS A 47 -24.20 -8.79 -4.06
CA HIS A 47 -23.58 -7.63 -3.43
C HIS A 47 -22.53 -8.03 -2.40
N SER A 48 -22.88 -8.92 -1.47
CA SER A 48 -21.95 -9.41 -0.44
C SER A 48 -20.75 -10.14 -1.05
N THR A 49 -20.97 -10.98 -2.07
CA THR A 49 -19.89 -11.68 -2.79
C THR A 49 -18.93 -10.69 -3.45
N ILE A 50 -19.45 -9.65 -4.11
CA ILE A 50 -18.61 -8.62 -4.73
C ILE A 50 -17.78 -7.88 -3.67
N LEU A 51 -18.38 -7.48 -2.55
CA LEU A 51 -17.65 -6.79 -1.48
C LEU A 51 -16.55 -7.68 -0.86
N MET A 52 -16.82 -8.97 -0.65
CA MET A 52 -15.80 -9.92 -0.19
C MET A 52 -14.65 -10.05 -1.19
N THR A 53 -14.96 -10.13 -2.49
CA THR A 53 -13.95 -10.15 -3.55
C THR A 53 -13.09 -8.89 -3.55
N LEU A 54 -13.72 -7.71 -3.46
CA LEU A 54 -13.02 -6.43 -3.45
C LEU A 54 -12.11 -6.25 -2.22
N ALA A 55 -12.48 -6.84 -1.08
CA ALA A 55 -11.68 -6.82 0.15
C ALA A 55 -10.33 -7.57 0.02
N HIS A 56 -10.10 -8.33 -1.05
CA HIS A 56 -8.79 -8.89 -1.36
C HIS A 56 -7.81 -7.87 -1.96
N GLY A 57 -8.28 -6.69 -2.38
CA GLY A 57 -7.45 -5.54 -2.74
C GLY A 57 -6.98 -4.75 -1.51
N ASP A 58 -5.97 -3.91 -1.68
CA ASP A 58 -5.50 -2.99 -0.63
C ASP A 58 -6.40 -1.76 -0.55
N ARG A 59 -6.95 -1.34 -1.71
CA ARG A 59 -7.95 -0.28 -1.83
C ARG A 59 -9.04 -0.75 -2.77
N PHE A 60 -10.29 -0.38 -2.51
CA PHE A 60 -11.40 -0.74 -3.38
C PHE A 60 -12.48 0.32 -3.38
N GLY A 61 -13.33 0.30 -4.40
CA GLY A 61 -14.43 1.24 -4.52
C GLY A 61 -15.33 0.92 -5.70
N HIS A 62 -16.17 1.91 -6.02
CA HIS A 62 -17.05 1.88 -7.17
C HIS A 62 -17.05 3.25 -7.84
N GLU A 63 -17.37 3.28 -9.13
CA GLU A 63 -17.56 4.50 -9.90
C GLU A 63 -18.63 4.28 -10.96
N VAL A 64 -19.30 5.36 -11.36
CA VAL A 64 -20.22 5.32 -12.50
C VAL A 64 -19.52 5.96 -13.67
N GLY A 65 -19.30 5.19 -14.74
CA GLY A 65 -18.67 5.70 -15.95
C GLY A 65 -19.56 6.72 -16.68
N ALA A 66 -18.96 7.48 -17.59
CA ALA A 66 -19.69 8.42 -18.45
C ALA A 66 -20.73 7.72 -19.35
N ASP A 67 -20.59 6.41 -19.56
CA ASP A 67 -21.53 5.54 -20.25
C ASP A 67 -22.72 5.09 -19.36
N GLY A 68 -22.78 5.57 -18.12
CA GLY A 68 -23.82 5.21 -17.14
C GLY A 68 -23.63 3.81 -16.54
N ILE A 69 -22.55 3.10 -16.88
CA ILE A 69 -22.27 1.75 -16.35
C ILE A 69 -21.51 1.89 -15.03
N ALA A 70 -22.14 1.40 -13.96
CA ALA A 70 -21.47 1.27 -12.66
C ALA A 70 -20.35 0.21 -12.77
N ARG A 71 -19.18 0.53 -12.22
CA ARG A 71 -18.00 -0.33 -12.20
C ARG A 71 -17.51 -0.43 -10.77
N VAL A 72 -17.09 -1.63 -10.40
CA VAL A 72 -16.36 -1.86 -9.15
C VAL A 72 -14.90 -2.08 -9.46
N TRP A 73 -14.05 -1.65 -8.54
CA TRP A 73 -12.61 -1.73 -8.70
C TRP A 73 -11.93 -2.09 -7.40
N ALA A 74 -10.82 -2.83 -7.52
CA ALA A 74 -9.89 -3.10 -6.44
C ALA A 74 -8.47 -2.89 -6.94
N GLU A 75 -7.65 -2.22 -6.13
CA GLU A 75 -6.26 -1.92 -6.39
C GLU A 75 -5.39 -2.76 -5.46
N ILE A 76 -4.37 -3.39 -6.05
CA ILE A 76 -3.31 -4.07 -5.34
C ILE A 76 -2.06 -3.21 -5.47
N ASP A 77 -1.61 -2.67 -4.35
CA ASP A 77 -0.38 -1.92 -4.30
C ASP A 77 0.77 -2.91 -4.55
N HIS A 78 1.65 -2.56 -5.47
CA HIS A 78 2.94 -3.23 -5.56
C HIS A 78 3.97 -2.24 -5.04
N PRO A 79 5.05 -2.71 -4.38
CA PRO A 79 6.17 -1.83 -4.17
C PRO A 79 6.54 -1.30 -5.56
N ALA A 80 6.40 0.02 -5.75
CA ALA A 80 7.05 0.68 -6.87
C ALA A 80 8.46 0.09 -6.91
N PRO A 81 9.02 -0.26 -8.09
CA PRO A 81 10.39 -0.76 -8.13
C PRO A 81 11.18 0.25 -7.32
N THR A 82 11.60 -0.14 -6.13
CA THR A 82 12.50 0.66 -5.33
C THR A 82 13.63 0.79 -6.29
N ARG A 83 13.77 1.98 -6.90
CA ARG A 83 14.94 2.32 -7.68
C ARG A 83 16.03 1.87 -6.74
N LYS A 84 16.80 0.83 -7.12
CA LYS A 84 17.93 0.38 -6.30
C LYS A 84 18.58 1.68 -5.86
N SER A 85 18.67 1.90 -4.55
CA SER A 85 19.26 3.11 -3.98
C SER A 85 20.72 3.16 -4.46
N THR A 86 20.90 3.66 -5.67
CA THR A 86 22.13 3.82 -6.41
C THR A 86 21.96 4.85 -7.51
N ASP A 87 20.80 5.52 -7.59
CA ASP A 87 20.61 6.67 -8.48
C ASP A 87 19.65 7.67 -7.82
N MET A 88 20.15 8.25 -6.72
CA MET A 88 19.94 9.62 -6.22
C MET A 88 20.71 9.74 -4.90
N ALA A 89 22.03 9.83 -5.01
CA ALA A 89 22.81 10.66 -4.10
C ALA A 89 23.46 11.74 -4.98
N GLU A 90 22.64 12.68 -5.47
CA GLU A 90 23.12 14.06 -5.38
C GLU A 90 23.19 14.35 -3.87
N PRO A 91 24.32 14.84 -3.35
CA PRO A 91 24.67 14.58 -1.97
C PRO A 91 23.68 15.27 -1.03
N ALA A 92 22.93 14.48 -0.26
CA ALA A 92 22.74 14.86 1.13
C ALA A 92 24.17 15.05 1.66
N ASP A 93 24.51 16.28 2.03
CA ASP A 93 25.79 16.64 2.63
C ASP A 93 26.26 15.49 3.54
N PRO A 94 27.33 14.75 3.16
CA PRO A 94 27.83 13.64 3.95
C PRO A 94 28.40 14.20 5.26
N GLY A 95 27.51 14.44 6.21
CA GLY A 95 27.79 15.28 7.37
C GLY A 95 26.60 16.05 7.92
N ALA A 96 25.38 15.93 7.34
CA ALA A 96 24.18 16.57 7.88
C ALA A 96 24.08 16.33 9.40
N PRO A 97 24.12 17.39 10.22
CA PRO A 97 24.16 17.26 11.66
C PRO A 97 22.95 16.45 12.17
N GLY A 98 23.22 15.33 12.85
CA GLY A 98 22.17 14.47 13.40
C GLY A 98 21.77 13.25 12.57
N ASP A 99 22.37 12.97 11.40
CA ASP A 99 22.00 11.82 10.56
C ASP A 99 22.29 10.46 11.25
N THR A 100 23.43 10.36 11.93
CA THR A 100 23.81 9.15 12.70
C THR A 100 22.87 8.94 13.88
N GLU A 101 22.53 10.01 14.58
CA GLU A 101 21.61 10.05 15.72
C GLU A 101 20.20 9.67 15.28
N TYR A 102 19.76 10.14 14.11
CA TYR A 102 18.47 9.79 13.53
C TYR A 102 18.38 8.29 13.20
N ARG A 103 19.40 7.74 12.52
CA ARG A 103 19.45 6.29 12.22
C ARG A 103 19.41 5.46 13.50
N THR A 104 20.20 5.85 14.50
CA THR A 104 20.25 5.18 15.80
C THR A 104 18.88 5.18 16.50
N LEU A 105 18.16 6.30 16.46
CA LEU A 105 16.80 6.42 17.01
C LEU A 105 15.82 5.47 16.32
N ILE A 106 15.79 5.45 14.99
CA ILE A 106 14.85 4.63 14.20
C ILE A 106 15.13 3.14 14.37
N THR A 107 16.41 2.73 14.36
CA THR A 107 16.78 1.34 14.66
C THR A 107 16.28 0.94 16.04
N HIS A 108 16.52 1.77 17.07
CA HIS A 108 16.11 1.46 18.43
C HIS A 108 14.59 1.30 18.59
N THR A 109 13.79 2.23 18.05
CA THR A 109 12.33 2.17 18.20
C THR A 109 11.70 1.00 17.45
N SER A 110 12.34 0.50 16.38
CA SER A 110 11.88 -0.68 15.64
C SER A 110 12.22 -2.02 16.33
N GLU A 111 13.32 -2.08 17.08
CA GLU A 111 13.80 -3.30 17.74
C GLU A 111 13.33 -3.43 19.20
N CYS A 112 13.13 -2.31 19.90
CA CYS A 112 12.77 -2.28 21.32
C CYS A 112 11.32 -2.75 21.55
N ALA A 113 11.14 -3.81 22.33
CA ALA A 113 9.81 -4.33 22.67
C ALA A 113 8.93 -3.31 23.41
N ALA A 114 9.51 -2.52 24.32
CA ALA A 114 8.79 -1.50 25.08
C ALA A 114 8.25 -0.37 24.18
N CYS A 115 9.04 0.06 23.17
CA CYS A 115 8.58 1.03 22.17
C CYS A 115 7.46 0.48 21.29
N ARG A 116 7.46 -0.83 21.01
CA ARG A 116 6.45 -1.48 20.15
C ARG A 116 5.13 -1.79 20.85
N SER A 117 5.11 -1.85 22.17
CA SER A 117 3.91 -2.26 22.93
C SER A 117 2.96 -1.11 23.32
N ASP A 118 3.11 0.09 22.73
CA ASP A 118 2.29 1.30 22.96
C ASP A 118 2.11 1.70 24.44
N ARG A 119 2.96 1.15 25.32
CA ARG A 119 2.96 1.33 26.77
C ARG A 119 4.38 1.23 27.29
N ALA A 120 5.18 2.26 27.06
CA ALA A 120 6.27 2.66 27.95
C ALA A 120 6.89 3.98 27.47
N GLU A 121 7.12 4.89 28.41
CA GLU A 121 8.13 5.92 28.26
C GLU A 121 9.51 5.23 28.14
N CYS A 122 10.00 5.08 26.90
CA CYS A 122 11.31 4.47 26.68
C CYS A 122 12.39 5.54 26.88
N ALA A 123 13.04 5.51 28.05
CA ALA A 123 14.11 6.44 28.40
C ALA A 123 15.26 6.48 27.35
N ILE A 124 15.50 5.37 26.65
CA ILE A 124 16.51 5.28 25.59
C ILE A 124 16.04 6.02 24.33
N ALA A 125 14.80 5.79 23.89
CA ALA A 125 14.23 6.51 22.75
C ALA A 125 14.14 8.02 23.01
N ASP A 126 13.82 8.42 24.24
CA ASP A 126 13.82 9.83 24.65
C ASP A 126 15.21 10.46 24.60
N ARG A 127 16.23 9.75 25.11
CA ARG A 127 17.63 10.20 25.04
C ARG A 127 18.10 10.35 23.59
N LEU A 128 17.78 9.37 22.73
CA LEU A 128 18.14 9.39 21.31
C LEU A 128 17.42 10.51 20.55
N SER A 129 16.13 10.75 20.86
CA SER A 129 15.35 11.85 20.29
C SER A 129 15.91 13.22 20.68
N ARG A 130 16.36 13.38 21.92
CA ARG A 130 17.03 14.61 22.37
C ARG A 130 18.38 14.81 21.70
N ALA A 131 19.20 13.76 21.59
CA ALA A 131 20.49 13.82 20.90
C ALA A 131 20.33 14.23 19.43
N TRP A 132 19.35 13.65 18.73
CA TRP A 132 19.03 14.01 17.35
C TRP A 132 18.59 15.49 17.20
N ARG A 133 17.72 15.99 18.09
CA ARG A 133 17.29 17.40 18.06
C ARG A 133 18.42 18.37 18.40
N ALA A 134 19.32 17.99 19.31
CA ALA A 134 20.48 18.79 19.68
C ALA A 134 21.51 18.86 18.54
N ALA A 135 21.71 17.75 17.82
CA ALA A 135 22.62 17.72 16.69
C ALA A 135 22.14 18.59 15.51
N ARG A 136 20.86 18.97 15.43
CA ARG A 136 20.27 19.74 14.33
C ARG A 136 20.15 21.25 14.57
N GLN A 137 20.57 21.74 15.75
CA GLN A 137 20.57 23.16 16.10
C GLN A 137 21.91 23.79 15.73
#